data_AF-A0A6B3W5N6-F1
#
_entry.id   AF-A0A6B3W5N6-F1
#
_cell.length_a   1.000
_cell.length_b   1.000
_cell.length_c   1.000
_cell.angle_alpha   90.00
_cell.angle_beta   90.00
_cell.angle_gamma   90.00
#
_symmetry.space_group_name_H-M   'P 1'
#
loop_
_entity.id
_entity.type
_entity.pdbx_description
1 polymer ?
#
loop_
_entity_poly.entity_id
_entity_poly.type
_entity_poly.pdbx_seq_one_letter_code
_entity_poly.pdbx_strand_id
1 'polypeptide(L)' 'MNQTTSGWINYYGISNMKSFIKDIQQWLHHRLRQLIWKRWKLVRTKYKMLRKYGINHEDAMKLANTRKGYW' A
#
# COMPACT_ATOMS: atom_id res chain seq x y z
N MET A 1 -23.21 37.18 -1.01
CA MET A 1 -23.00 36.64 0.35
C MET A 1 -22.53 35.17 0.39
N ASN A 2 -22.27 34.49 -0.74
CA ASN A 2 -21.94 33.05 -0.74
C ASN A 2 -20.44 32.71 -0.86
N GLN A 3 -19.57 33.70 -1.11
CA GLN A 3 -18.14 33.46 -1.36
C GLN A 3 -17.36 33.07 -0.10
N THR A 4 -17.70 33.65 1.06
CA THR A 4 -17.04 33.37 2.35
C THR A 4 -17.38 31.96 2.86
N THR A 5 -18.65 31.55 2.76
CA THR A 5 -19.12 30.22 3.15
C THR A 5 -18.56 29.14 2.22
N SER A 6 -18.51 29.37 0.90
CA SER A 6 -17.90 28.44 -0.05
C SER A 6 -16.39 28.31 0.13
N GLY A 7 -15.66 29.39 0.42
CA GLY A 7 -14.22 29.35 0.69
C GLY A 7 -13.86 28.54 1.94
N TRP A 8 -14.66 28.70 3.01
CA TRP A 8 -14.52 27.92 4.24
C TRP A 8 -14.77 26.42 4.00
N ILE A 9 -15.88 26.06 3.35
CA ILE A 9 -16.19 24.66 3.07
C ILE A 9 -15.11 24.02 2.17
N ASN A 10 -14.56 24.77 1.21
CA ASN A 10 -13.51 24.27 0.33
C ASN A 10 -12.19 24.05 1.09
N TYR A 11 -11.80 24.97 1.96
CA TYR A 11 -10.57 24.85 2.75
C TYR A 11 -10.60 23.67 3.73
N TYR A 12 -11.70 23.53 4.49
CA TYR A 12 -11.90 22.42 5.41
C TYR A 12 -12.17 21.10 4.68
N GLY A 13 -12.86 21.14 3.54
CA GLY A 13 -13.09 19.99 2.68
C GLY A 13 -11.80 19.41 2.09
N ILE A 14 -10.89 20.26 1.60
CA ILE A 14 -9.59 19.83 1.08
C ILE A 14 -8.71 19.24 2.20
N SER A 15 -8.66 19.89 3.37
CA SER A 15 -7.88 19.39 4.50
C SER A 15 -8.40 18.03 5.00
N ASN A 16 -9.72 17.92 5.18
CA ASN A 16 -10.37 16.68 5.61
C ASN A 16 -10.25 15.56 4.55
N MET A 17 -10.31 15.91 3.27
CA MET A 17 -10.09 14.95 2.19
C MET A 17 -8.64 14.44 2.18
N LYS A 18 -7.65 15.29 2.47
CA LYS A 18 -6.25 14.85 2.56
C LYS A 18 -6.02 13.86 3.69
N SER A 19 -6.60 14.08 4.88
CA SER A 19 -6.52 13.11 5.98
C SER A 19 -7.23 11.80 5.63
N PHE A 20 -8.45 11.88 5.10
CA PHE A 20 -9.22 10.71 4.66
C PHE A 20 -8.48 9.88 3.59
N ILE A 21 -7.89 10.54 2.60
CA ILE A 21 -7.06 9.88 1.59
C ILE A 21 -5.87 9.21 2.25
N LYS A 22 -5.17 9.87 3.17
CA LYS A 22 -4.00 9.30 3.86
C LYS A 22 -4.36 8.02 4.63
N ASP A 23 -5.50 8.01 5.31
CA ASP A 23 -5.96 6.85 6.07
C ASP A 23 -6.31 5.68 5.14
N ILE A 24 -7.01 5.95 4.03
CA ILE A 24 -7.35 4.93 3.03
C ILE A 24 -6.12 4.44 2.27
N GLN A 25 -5.16 5.32 1.98
CA GLN A 25 -3.94 4.97 1.24
C GLN A 25 -3.18 3.86 1.96
N GLN A 26 -3.05 3.95 3.28
CA GLN A 26 -2.38 2.90 4.06
C GLN A 26 -3.07 1.54 3.84
N TRP A 27 -4.38 1.48 4.07
CA TRP A 27 -5.16 0.26 3.86
C TRP A 27 -5.08 -0.26 2.42
N LEU A 28 -5.13 0.64 1.43
CA LEU A 28 -5.03 0.33 0.02
C LEU A 28 -3.67 -0.26 -0.34
N HIS A 29 -2.57 0.32 0.15
CA HIS A 29 -1.22 -0.20 -0.07
C HIS A 29 -1.04 -1.59 0.55
N HIS A 30 -1.62 -1.83 1.74
CA HIS A 30 -1.67 -3.17 2.32
C HIS A 30 -2.42 -4.15 1.43
N ARG A 31 -3.61 -3.78 0.94
CA ARG A 31 -4.43 -4.63 0.06
C ARG A 31 -3.73 -4.94 -1.26
N LEU A 32 -3.09 -3.94 -1.89
CA LEU A 32 -2.31 -4.12 -3.11
C LEU A 32 -1.14 -5.09 -2.89
N ARG A 33 -0.39 -4.95 -1.79
CA ARG A 33 0.68 -5.89 -1.43
C ARG A 33 0.15 -7.32 -1.27
N GLN A 34 -1.02 -7.50 -0.63
CA GLN A 34 -1.65 -8.81 -0.53
C GLN A 34 -1.98 -9.41 -1.90
N LEU A 35 -2.56 -8.62 -2.81
CA LEU A 35 -2.92 -9.08 -4.16
C LEU A 35 -1.67 -9.49 -4.96
N ILE A 36 -0.60 -8.70 -4.89
CA ILE A 36 0.68 -9.02 -5.51
C ILE A 36 1.24 -10.32 -4.92
N TRP A 37 1.20 -10.49 -3.60
CA TRP A 37 1.71 -11.69 -2.93
C TRP A 37 0.91 -12.94 -3.28
N LYS A 38 -0.42 -12.84 -3.42
CA LYS A 38 -1.30 -13.93 -3.88
C LYS A 38 -1.06 -14.28 -5.35
N ARG A 39 -0.74 -13.29 -6.18
CA ARG A 39 -0.38 -13.52 -7.59
C ARG A 39 0.91 -14.33 -7.69
N TRP A 40 1.87 -14.12 -6.79
CA TRP A 40 3.10 -14.89 -6.73
C TRP A 40 2.94 -16.18 -5.91
N LYS A 41 2.22 -17.17 -6.46
CA LYS A 41 1.95 -18.43 -5.76
C LYS A 41 3.21 -19.25 -5.41
N LEU A 42 4.22 -19.21 -6.28
CA LEU A 42 5.44 -20.02 -6.14
C LEU A 42 6.55 -19.23 -5.44
N VAL A 43 7.28 -19.89 -4.52
CA VAL A 43 8.44 -19.33 -3.81
C VAL A 43 9.47 -18.78 -4.80
N ARG A 44 9.80 -19.52 -5.86
CA ARG A 44 10.74 -19.08 -6.91
C ARG A 44 10.34 -17.75 -7.55
N THR A 45 9.04 -17.54 -7.75
CA THR A 45 8.49 -16.32 -8.33
C THR A 45 8.58 -15.16 -7.34
N LYS A 46 8.22 -15.40 -6.06
CA LYS A 46 8.39 -14.41 -4.98
C LYS A 46 9.85 -13.97 -4.88
N TYR A 47 10.77 -14.92 -4.75
CA TYR A 47 12.21 -14.65 -4.67
C TYR A 47 12.73 -13.85 -5.88
N LYS A 48 12.40 -14.28 -7.12
CA LYS A 48 12.81 -13.58 -8.35
C LYS A 48 12.31 -12.13 -8.37
N MET A 49 11.07 -11.90 -7.98
CA MET A 49 10.49 -10.56 -7.96
C MET A 49 11.08 -9.69 -6.84
N LEU A 50 11.26 -10.24 -5.63
CA LEU A 50 11.90 -9.53 -4.52
C LEU A 50 13.33 -9.08 -4.88
N ARG A 51 14.12 -9.96 -5.52
CA ARG A 51 15.44 -9.60 -6.04
C ARG A 51 15.37 -8.53 -7.12
N LYS A 52 14.37 -8.59 -8.02
CA LYS A 52 14.14 -7.57 -9.05
C LYS A 52 13.81 -6.20 -8.43
N TYR A 53 13.14 -6.17 -7.28
CA TYR A 53 12.85 -4.94 -6.53
C TYR A 53 14.02 -4.48 -5.62
N GLY A 54 15.18 -5.14 -5.69
CA GLY A 54 16.39 -4.71 -4.98
C GLY A 54 16.53 -5.25 -3.55
N ILE A 55 15.71 -6.21 -3.13
CA ILE A 55 15.81 -6.81 -1.79
C ILE A 55 17.05 -7.71 -1.73
N ASN A 56 17.76 -7.68 -0.59
CA ASN A 56 18.94 -8.50 -0.36
C ASN A 56 18.61 -10.00 -0.48
N HIS A 57 19.60 -10.83 -0.84
CA HIS A 57 19.43 -12.26 -1.06
C HIS A 57 18.83 -12.98 0.16
N GLU A 58 19.39 -12.75 1.33
CA GLU A 58 18.96 -13.41 2.57
C GLU A 58 17.52 -13.05 2.94
N ASP A 59 17.18 -11.76 2.88
CA ASP A 59 15.84 -11.28 3.19
C ASP A 59 14.82 -11.75 2.16
N ALA A 60 15.18 -11.73 0.88
CA ALA A 60 14.33 -12.26 -0.19
C ALA A 60 14.04 -13.76 0.00
N MET A 61 15.04 -14.54 0.42
CA MET A 61 14.87 -15.98 0.69
C MET A 61 13.98 -16.24 1.91
N LYS A 62 14.18 -15.49 3.01
CA LYS A 62 13.36 -15.56 4.22
C LYS A 62 11.90 -15.16 3.94
N LEU A 63 11.69 -14.07 3.20
CA LEU A 63 10.35 -13.58 2.85
C LEU A 63 9.65 -14.52 1.86
N ALA A 64 10.34 -15.02 0.84
CA ALA A 64 9.73 -15.91 -0.15
C ALA A 64 9.23 -17.23 0.45
N ASN A 65 9.92 -17.77 1.46
CA ASN A 65 9.61 -19.02 2.16
C ASN A 65 8.78 -18.83 3.44
N THR A 66 8.39 -17.61 3.78
CA THR A 66 7.62 -17.32 4.98
C THR A 66 6.25 -18.01 4.96
N ARG A 67 5.91 -18.67 6.08
CA ARG A 67 4.60 -19.31 6.30
C ARG A 67 3.55 -18.39 6.94
N LYS A 68 3.89 -17.12 7.17
CA LYS A 68 2.95 -16.12 7.68
C LYS A 68 1.81 -15.94 6.67
N GLY A 69 0.60 -15.75 7.21
CA GLY A 69 -0.58 -15.47 6.42
C GLY A 69 -0.44 -14.17 5.63
N TYR A 70 -1.41 -13.89 4.78
CA TYR A 70 -1.40 -12.67 3.96
C TYR A 70 -1.73 -11.40 4.77
N TRP A 71 -2.09 -11.52 6.05
CA TRP A 71 -2.49 -10.43 6.96
C TRP A 71 -1.46 -10.25 8.06
#